data_AF-A0A956LL87-F1
#
_entry.id   AF-A0A956LL87-F1
#
_cell.length_a   1.000
_cell.length_b   1.000
_cell.length_c   1.000
_cell.angle_alpha   90.00
_cell.angle_beta   90.00
_cell.angle_gamma   90.00
#
_symmetry.space_group_name_H-M   'P 1'
#
loop_
_entity.id
_entity.type
_entity.pdbx_description
1 polymer ?
#
loop_
_entity_poly.entity_id
_entity_poly.type
_entity_poly.pdbx_seq_one_letter_code
_entity_poly.pdbx_strand_id
1 'polypeptide(L)'
;MHGSILARLSTTLIRGSLVVPRVLARTTRGQTRHPHTGAVLDAHTAAYFALLRASGLPGLDRMPLVQLRDSYRISGAVMDVLPVRLAAVEDRELPGPHGYRVPVRVYTPEFTDDALPILVYMHGGGFIMGDLDSHDAVCRRMAKGARCVVIAVDYRLAPEHPFPAAPLDAYAAFQWIRAHAKMFGGTPERVAIGGDSAGGNLALVTALRARDAGEPTPCMLLLIYPGTDMTGSCPSRAVPEVEFYLTPQAIER
;
A
#
# COMPACT_ATOMS: atom_id res chain seq x y z
N MET A 1 8.53 19.67 -22.34
CA MET A 1 7.75 18.88 -23.33
C MET A 1 8.36 17.51 -23.67
N HIS A 2 9.66 17.27 -23.53
CA HIS A 2 10.27 15.95 -23.84
C HIS A 2 10.06 14.85 -22.78
N GLY A 3 9.81 15.19 -21.50
CA GLY A 3 9.62 14.19 -20.43
C GLY A 3 8.28 13.43 -20.47
N SER A 4 7.26 13.98 -21.14
CA SER A 4 5.91 13.39 -21.17
C SER A 4 5.76 12.24 -22.19
N ILE A 5 6.62 12.16 -23.20
CA ILE A 5 6.53 11.15 -24.26
C ILE A 5 7.25 9.86 -23.82
N LEU A 6 8.40 9.99 -23.16
CA LEU A 6 9.14 8.87 -22.57
C LEU A 6 8.34 8.19 -21.43
N ALA A 7 7.65 8.98 -20.59
CA ALA A 7 6.78 8.46 -19.55
C ALA A 7 5.55 7.70 -20.11
N ARG A 8 5.02 8.13 -21.26
CA ARG A 8 3.89 7.45 -21.92
C ARG A 8 4.31 6.15 -22.61
N LEU A 9 5.46 6.15 -23.30
CA LEU A 9 6.01 4.96 -23.95
C LEU A 9 6.44 3.90 -22.92
N SER A 10 7.02 4.30 -21.79
CA SER A 10 7.36 3.37 -20.69
C SER A 10 6.11 2.78 -20.03
N THR A 11 5.08 3.59 -19.81
CA THR A 11 3.80 3.12 -19.23
C THR A 11 3.11 2.09 -20.12
N THR A 12 3.07 2.30 -21.44
CA THR A 12 2.48 1.35 -22.39
C THR A 12 3.26 0.03 -22.46
N LEU A 13 4.60 0.08 -22.43
CA LEU A 13 5.46 -1.11 -22.39
C LEU A 13 5.30 -1.90 -21.08
N ILE A 14 5.25 -1.22 -19.94
CA ILE A 14 5.02 -1.87 -18.63
C ILE A 14 3.63 -2.50 -18.58
N ARG A 15 2.57 -1.78 -18.97
CA ARG A 15 1.21 -2.33 -19.02
C ARG A 15 1.08 -3.48 -20.01
N GLY A 16 1.73 -3.38 -21.16
CA GLY A 16 1.81 -4.46 -22.14
C GLY A 16 2.47 -5.72 -21.55
N SER A 17 3.58 -5.56 -20.82
CA SER A 17 4.32 -6.67 -20.19
C SER A 17 3.51 -7.41 -19.11
N LEU A 18 2.63 -6.70 -18.39
CA LEU A 18 1.75 -7.29 -17.37
C LEU A 18 0.60 -8.11 -17.97
N VAL A 19 0.30 -7.93 -19.26
CA VAL A 19 -0.78 -8.59 -20.01
C VAL A 19 -0.24 -9.63 -21.00
N VAL A 20 1.08 -9.86 -21.06
CA VAL A 20 1.69 -10.86 -21.96
C VAL A 20 1.21 -12.28 -21.58
N PRO A 21 0.69 -13.07 -22.54
CA PRO A 21 0.32 -14.46 -22.30
C PRO A 21 1.51 -15.30 -21.81
N ARG A 22 1.27 -16.19 -20.84
CA ARG A 22 2.25 -17.12 -20.19
C ARG A 22 3.23 -17.83 -21.14
N VAL A 23 2.91 -17.93 -22.43
CA VAL A 23 3.69 -18.63 -23.45
C VAL A 23 5.03 -17.94 -23.78
N LEU A 24 5.13 -16.62 -23.64
CA LEU A 24 6.35 -15.86 -23.99
C LEU A 24 7.34 -15.69 -22.83
N ALA A 25 6.97 -16.01 -21.59
CA ALA A 25 7.79 -15.77 -20.39
C ALA A 25 8.81 -16.89 -20.06
N ARG A 26 9.02 -17.86 -20.97
CA ARG A 26 9.81 -19.08 -20.71
C ARG A 26 11.34 -18.93 -20.82
N THR A 27 11.86 -17.76 -21.19
CA THR A 27 13.28 -17.60 -21.57
C THR A 27 14.24 -17.11 -20.47
N THR A 28 13.81 -16.93 -19.21
CA THR A 28 14.68 -16.43 -18.11
C THR A 28 15.03 -17.49 -17.05
N ARG A 29 15.29 -18.74 -17.46
CA ARG A 29 15.48 -19.90 -16.56
C ARG A 29 16.60 -19.80 -15.51
N GLY A 30 17.54 -18.85 -15.63
CA GLY A 30 18.71 -18.75 -14.74
C GLY A 30 18.58 -17.77 -13.56
N GLN A 31 17.68 -16.79 -13.60
CA GLN A 31 17.63 -15.69 -12.61
C GLN A 31 16.36 -15.68 -11.74
N THR A 32 15.45 -16.64 -11.93
CA THR A 32 14.19 -16.70 -11.20
C THR A 32 14.26 -17.52 -9.92
N ARG A 33 15.35 -18.27 -9.69
CA ARG A 33 15.47 -19.22 -8.58
C ARG A 33 16.26 -18.63 -7.42
N HIS A 34 15.64 -18.53 -6.27
CA HIS A 34 16.26 -18.14 -5.01
C HIS A 34 17.34 -19.16 -4.62
N PRO A 35 18.58 -18.74 -4.36
CA PRO A 35 19.72 -19.65 -4.16
C PRO A 35 19.58 -20.55 -2.93
N HIS A 36 19.08 -20.02 -1.80
CA HIS A 36 18.93 -20.79 -0.57
C HIS A 36 17.62 -21.58 -0.44
N THR A 37 16.48 -21.01 -0.82
CA THR A 37 15.17 -21.67 -0.67
C THR A 37 14.79 -22.50 -1.89
N GLY A 38 15.47 -22.31 -3.03
CA GLY A 38 15.11 -22.91 -4.31
C GLY A 38 13.79 -22.38 -4.89
N ALA A 39 13.16 -21.39 -4.25
CA ALA A 39 11.90 -20.79 -4.67
C ALA A 39 12.05 -20.11 -6.03
N VAL A 40 11.06 -20.27 -6.91
CA VAL A 40 11.09 -19.68 -8.24
C VAL A 40 10.11 -18.51 -8.29
N LEU A 41 10.57 -17.33 -8.71
CA LEU A 41 9.71 -16.20 -8.96
C LEU A 41 8.63 -16.55 -9.98
N ASP A 42 7.43 -16.03 -9.74
CA ASP A 42 6.38 -15.99 -10.76
C ASP A 42 6.92 -15.30 -12.03
N ALA A 43 6.50 -15.79 -13.19
CA ALA A 43 7.04 -15.38 -14.47
C ALA A 43 6.79 -13.89 -14.78
N HIS A 44 5.65 -13.34 -14.36
CA HIS A 44 5.33 -11.92 -14.56
C HIS A 44 6.15 -11.06 -13.60
N THR A 45 6.30 -11.52 -12.35
CA THR A 45 7.16 -10.86 -11.35
C THR A 45 8.62 -10.84 -11.80
N ALA A 46 9.13 -11.95 -12.34
CA ALA A 46 10.47 -12.03 -12.90
C ALA A 46 10.68 -11.08 -14.09
N ALA A 47 9.72 -11.02 -15.01
CA ALA A 47 9.77 -10.11 -16.15
C ALA A 47 9.76 -8.64 -15.71
N TYR A 48 8.94 -8.30 -14.72
CA TYR A 48 8.90 -6.96 -14.14
C TYR A 48 10.25 -6.57 -13.52
N PHE A 49 10.88 -7.45 -12.74
CA PHE A 49 12.20 -7.15 -12.17
C PHE A 49 13.30 -7.07 -13.22
N ALA A 50 13.25 -7.88 -14.28
CA ALA A 50 14.18 -7.76 -15.39
C ALA A 50 14.06 -6.38 -16.06
N LEU A 51 12.83 -5.87 -16.25
CA LEU A 51 12.58 -4.55 -16.80
C LEU A 51 13.09 -3.43 -15.88
N LEU A 52 12.84 -3.53 -14.57
CA LEU A 52 13.36 -2.56 -13.59
C LEU A 52 14.90 -2.51 -13.62
N ARG A 53 15.56 -3.66 -13.64
CA ARG A 53 17.04 -3.72 -13.73
C ARG A 53 17.55 -3.10 -15.04
N ALA A 54 16.89 -3.40 -16.15
CA ALA A 54 17.25 -2.85 -17.47
C ALA A 54 17.03 -1.34 -17.57
N SER A 55 16.13 -0.76 -16.76
CA SER A 55 15.87 0.69 -16.76
C SER A 55 17.02 1.54 -16.23
N GLY A 56 17.95 0.94 -15.47
CA GLY A 56 19.06 1.65 -14.83
C GLY A 56 18.64 2.63 -13.73
N LEU A 57 17.38 2.59 -13.28
CA LEU A 57 16.92 3.41 -12.17
C LEU A 57 17.71 3.08 -10.89
N PRO A 58 18.06 4.08 -10.08
CA PRO A 58 18.74 3.84 -8.82
C PRO A 58 17.86 3.03 -7.86
N GLY A 59 18.49 2.26 -6.98
CA GLY A 59 17.79 1.61 -5.87
C GLY A 59 17.09 2.61 -4.96
N LEU A 60 16.10 2.12 -4.21
CA LEU A 60 15.29 2.94 -3.29
C LEU A 60 16.17 3.65 -2.23
N ASP A 61 17.30 3.05 -1.86
CA ASP A 61 18.29 3.57 -0.92
C ASP A 61 19.01 4.82 -1.44
N ARG A 62 19.15 4.98 -2.77
CA ARG A 62 19.97 6.06 -3.37
C ARG A 62 19.15 7.19 -3.99
N MET A 63 17.83 7.02 -4.10
CA MET A 63 16.97 7.99 -4.77
C MET A 63 16.65 9.19 -3.86
N PRO A 64 16.79 10.45 -4.29
CA PRO A 64 16.34 11.61 -3.50
C PRO A 64 14.87 11.49 -3.06
N LEU A 65 14.52 11.98 -1.86
CA LEU A 65 13.20 11.75 -1.25
C LEU A 65 12.01 12.17 -2.14
N VAL A 66 12.08 13.35 -2.75
CA VAL A 66 11.03 13.84 -3.66
C VAL A 66 10.86 12.88 -4.85
N GLN A 67 11.96 12.50 -5.49
CA GLN A 67 11.95 11.57 -6.61
C GLN A 67 11.45 10.19 -6.18
N LEU A 68 11.82 9.74 -4.97
CA LEU A 68 11.38 8.47 -4.40
C LEU A 68 9.84 8.45 -4.25
N ARG A 69 9.25 9.49 -3.64
CA ARG A 69 7.79 9.63 -3.50
C ARG A 69 7.08 9.70 -4.86
N ASP A 70 7.59 10.50 -5.79
CA ASP A 70 7.01 10.63 -7.12
C ASP A 70 7.08 9.31 -7.90
N SER A 71 8.21 8.59 -7.82
CA SER A 71 8.37 7.29 -8.47
C SER A 71 7.37 6.26 -7.93
N TYR A 72 7.11 6.27 -6.63
CA TYR A 72 6.18 5.36 -5.98
C TYR A 72 4.73 5.65 -6.39
N ARG A 73 4.34 6.93 -6.46
CA ARG A 73 3.03 7.36 -6.99
C ARG A 73 2.82 6.94 -8.44
N ILE A 74 3.82 7.19 -9.29
CA ILE A 74 3.78 6.81 -10.72
C ILE A 74 3.69 5.28 -10.86
N SER A 75 4.47 4.52 -10.09
CA SER A 75 4.43 3.06 -10.11
C SER A 75 3.03 2.53 -9.80
N GLY A 76 2.34 3.08 -8.79
CA GLY A 76 0.95 2.73 -8.47
C GLY A 76 0.01 2.94 -9.66
N ALA A 77 0.08 4.11 -10.32
CA ALA A 77 -0.76 4.43 -11.47
C ALA A 77 -0.46 3.58 -12.72
N VAL A 78 0.81 3.26 -12.96
CA VAL A 78 1.23 2.43 -14.10
C VAL A 78 0.70 1.00 -13.93
N MET A 79 0.77 0.46 -12.71
CA MET A 79 0.29 -0.88 -12.35
C MET A 79 -1.24 -1.01 -12.38
N ASP A 80 -1.99 0.10 -12.44
CA ASP A 80 -3.44 0.08 -12.64
C ASP A 80 -3.82 -0.25 -14.10
N VAL A 81 -3.71 -1.53 -14.46
CA VAL A 81 -3.94 -2.01 -15.83
C VAL A 81 -5.42 -2.02 -16.25
N LEU A 82 -6.36 -2.06 -15.29
CA LEU A 82 -7.80 -2.10 -15.54
C LEU A 82 -8.54 -1.25 -14.49
N PRO A 83 -8.93 0.00 -14.81
CA PRO A 83 -9.53 0.89 -13.84
C PRO A 83 -10.87 0.35 -13.35
N VAL A 84 -11.03 0.32 -12.03
CA VAL A 84 -12.25 -0.15 -11.37
C VAL A 84 -13.20 1.02 -11.13
N ARG A 85 -14.39 0.95 -11.74
CA ARG A 85 -15.50 1.86 -11.45
C ARG A 85 -16.16 1.52 -10.11
N LEU A 86 -16.56 2.57 -9.41
CA LEU A 86 -17.21 2.58 -8.11
C LEU A 86 -18.35 3.60 -8.15
N ALA A 87 -19.28 3.52 -7.20
CA ALA A 87 -20.40 4.46 -7.10
C ALA A 87 -19.91 5.88 -6.76
N ALA A 88 -18.94 6.00 -5.85
CA ALA A 88 -18.31 7.27 -5.51
C ALA A 88 -16.86 7.08 -5.06
N VAL A 89 -16.04 8.10 -5.30
CA VAL A 89 -14.71 8.27 -4.71
C VAL A 89 -14.57 9.72 -4.28
N GLU A 90 -14.38 9.96 -2.99
CA GLU A 90 -14.44 11.29 -2.40
C GLU A 90 -13.29 11.52 -1.42
N ASP A 91 -12.64 12.68 -1.55
CA ASP A 91 -11.63 13.13 -0.58
C ASP A 91 -12.31 13.88 0.57
N ARG A 92 -11.89 13.58 1.80
CA ARG A 92 -12.39 14.21 3.03
C ARG A 92 -11.23 14.45 3.99
N GLU A 93 -11.50 15.24 5.02
CA GLU A 93 -10.58 15.46 6.13
C GLU A 93 -11.24 15.07 7.45
N LEU A 94 -10.53 14.28 8.24
CA LEU A 94 -10.98 13.84 9.56
C LEU A 94 -10.25 14.59 10.68
N PRO A 95 -10.89 14.82 11.84
CA PRO A 95 -10.21 15.30 13.02
C PRO A 95 -9.06 14.36 13.43
N GLY A 96 -7.86 14.92 13.59
CA GLY A 96 -6.65 14.23 14.01
C GLY A 96 -6.02 14.81 15.27
N PRO A 97 -4.88 14.25 15.70
CA PRO A 97 -4.16 14.68 16.90
C PRO A 97 -3.72 16.15 16.82
N HIS A 98 -3.80 16.88 17.93
CA HIS A 98 -3.31 18.26 18.05
C HIS A 98 -3.91 19.24 17.01
N GLY A 99 -5.14 19.00 16.56
CA GLY A 99 -5.81 19.84 15.57
C GLY A 99 -5.38 19.58 14.13
N TYR A 100 -4.51 18.60 13.89
CA TYR A 100 -4.21 18.12 12.54
C TYR A 100 -5.47 17.58 11.88
N ARG A 101 -5.59 17.75 10.57
CA ARG A 101 -6.69 17.23 9.77
C ARG A 101 -6.15 16.10 8.92
N VAL A 102 -6.55 14.88 9.21
CA VAL A 102 -6.06 13.68 8.52
C VAL A 102 -6.82 13.55 7.20
N PRO A 103 -6.16 13.71 6.04
CA PRO A 103 -6.83 13.50 4.76
C PRO A 103 -7.17 12.02 4.59
N VAL A 104 -8.32 11.75 3.99
CA VAL A 104 -8.78 10.41 3.66
C VAL A 104 -9.45 10.40 2.29
N ARG A 105 -9.42 9.25 1.62
CA ARG A 105 -10.23 8.99 0.42
C ARG A 105 -11.22 7.88 0.70
N VAL A 106 -12.50 8.16 0.48
CA VAL A 106 -13.62 7.25 0.68
C VAL A 106 -13.97 6.62 -0.66
N TYR A 107 -13.98 5.30 -0.71
CA TYR A 107 -14.30 4.49 -1.88
C TYR A 107 -15.60 3.73 -1.62
N THR A 108 -16.68 4.16 -2.29
CA THR A 108 -18.02 3.58 -2.11
C THR A 108 -18.34 2.67 -3.28
N PRO A 109 -18.54 1.35 -3.06
CA PRO A 109 -18.80 0.43 -4.16
C PRO A 109 -20.25 0.51 -4.66
N GLU A 110 -20.52 -0.01 -5.86
CA GLU A 110 -21.85 -0.09 -6.45
C GLU A 110 -22.68 -1.22 -5.80
N PHE A 111 -23.09 -1.06 -4.54
CA PHE A 111 -23.95 -2.01 -3.81
C PHE A 111 -24.99 -1.28 -2.96
N THR A 112 -26.14 -1.93 -2.74
CA THR A 112 -27.34 -1.34 -2.13
C THR A 112 -27.73 -2.00 -0.80
N ASP A 113 -26.77 -2.51 -0.03
CA ASP A 113 -27.06 -3.03 1.32
C ASP A 113 -27.15 -1.89 2.33
N ASP A 114 -28.09 -2.00 3.28
CA ASP A 114 -28.38 -0.97 4.29
C ASP A 114 -27.25 -0.72 5.31
N ALA A 115 -26.23 -1.59 5.35
CA ALA A 115 -25.11 -1.51 6.28
C ALA A 115 -23.84 -2.16 5.71
N LEU A 116 -23.13 -1.47 4.82
CA LEU A 116 -21.89 -1.99 4.24
C LEU A 116 -20.78 -2.10 5.30
N PRO A 117 -19.93 -3.15 5.28
CA PRO A 117 -18.69 -3.16 6.05
C PRO A 117 -17.81 -1.97 5.66
N ILE A 118 -16.99 -1.52 6.61
CA ILE A 118 -15.98 -0.47 6.37
C ILE A 118 -14.60 -1.08 6.58
N LEU A 119 -13.69 -0.85 5.64
CA LEU A 119 -12.26 -1.12 5.78
C LEU A 119 -11.51 0.21 5.88
N VAL A 120 -10.94 0.51 7.04
CA VAL A 120 -9.96 1.60 7.18
C VAL A 120 -8.61 1.08 6.68
N TYR A 121 -8.05 1.70 5.64
CA TYR A 121 -6.87 1.20 4.96
C TYR A 121 -5.68 2.17 5.10
N MET A 122 -4.55 1.64 5.56
CA MET A 122 -3.29 2.37 5.69
C MET A 122 -2.37 1.92 4.54
N HIS A 123 -1.90 2.86 3.73
CA HIS A 123 -1.00 2.55 2.63
C HIS A 123 0.39 2.13 3.11
N GLY A 124 1.11 1.33 2.31
CA GLY A 124 2.52 1.03 2.49
C GLY A 124 3.44 2.17 2.02
N GLY A 125 4.76 1.92 2.03
CA GLY A 125 5.77 2.90 1.63
C GLY A 125 6.80 3.24 2.70
N GLY A 126 7.01 2.36 3.68
CA GLY A 126 8.08 2.52 4.68
C GLY A 126 7.93 3.75 5.57
N PHE A 127 6.71 4.27 5.75
CA PHE A 127 6.40 5.50 6.49
C PHE A 127 6.99 6.80 5.89
N ILE A 128 7.62 6.70 4.73
CA ILE A 128 8.35 7.79 4.05
C ILE A 128 7.76 8.07 2.66
N MET A 129 7.14 7.06 2.05
CA MET A 129 6.48 7.11 0.75
C MET A 129 5.03 6.67 0.86
N GLY A 130 4.32 6.75 -0.27
CA GLY A 130 2.92 6.39 -0.37
C GLY A 130 2.01 7.58 -0.11
N ASP A 131 0.81 7.47 -0.64
CA ASP A 131 -0.28 8.43 -0.51
C ASP A 131 -1.56 7.79 -1.10
N LEU A 132 -2.65 8.54 -1.08
CA LEU A 132 -3.94 8.14 -1.64
C LEU A 132 -3.87 7.76 -3.13
N ASP A 133 -3.00 8.37 -3.92
CA ASP A 133 -2.90 8.14 -5.36
C ASP A 133 -2.10 6.87 -5.69
N SER A 134 -1.01 6.62 -4.97
CA SER A 134 -0.18 5.42 -5.12
C SER A 134 -0.95 4.13 -4.81
N HIS A 135 -1.97 4.21 -3.94
CA HIS A 135 -2.78 3.07 -3.51
C HIS A 135 -4.23 3.13 -4.02
N ASP A 136 -4.57 4.08 -4.89
CA ASP A 136 -5.93 4.25 -5.40
C ASP A 136 -6.46 2.99 -6.07
N ALA A 137 -5.63 2.40 -6.94
CA ALA A 137 -5.94 1.21 -7.71
C ALA A 137 -6.25 -0.02 -6.85
N VAL A 138 -5.53 -0.20 -5.73
CA VAL A 138 -5.76 -1.32 -4.81
C VAL A 138 -6.99 -1.07 -3.95
N CYS A 139 -7.20 0.17 -3.48
CA CYS A 139 -8.38 0.54 -2.69
C CYS A 139 -9.67 0.35 -3.49
N ARG A 140 -9.69 0.74 -4.78
CA ARG A 140 -10.85 0.49 -5.65
C ARG A 140 -11.14 -0.99 -5.85
N ARG A 141 -10.10 -1.80 -6.05
CA ARG A 141 -10.24 -3.26 -6.21
C ARG A 141 -10.77 -3.91 -4.93
N MET A 142 -10.27 -3.48 -3.76
CA MET A 142 -10.78 -3.95 -2.47
C MET A 142 -12.24 -3.56 -2.26
N ALA A 143 -12.60 -2.29 -2.48
CA ALA A 143 -13.98 -1.81 -2.30
C ALA A 143 -14.97 -2.63 -3.17
N LYS A 144 -14.65 -2.80 -4.46
CA LYS A 144 -15.49 -3.59 -5.37
C LYS A 144 -15.49 -5.08 -5.03
N GLY A 145 -14.32 -5.68 -4.78
CA GLY A 145 -14.16 -7.12 -4.59
C GLY A 145 -14.73 -7.62 -3.27
N ALA A 146 -14.52 -6.86 -2.19
CA ALA A 146 -15.01 -7.18 -0.85
C ALA A 146 -16.41 -6.62 -0.56
N ARG A 147 -16.98 -5.83 -1.49
CA ARG A 147 -18.28 -5.17 -1.36
C ARG A 147 -18.38 -4.37 -0.05
N CYS A 148 -17.35 -3.57 0.21
CA CYS A 148 -17.23 -2.76 1.40
C CYS A 148 -16.83 -1.33 1.04
N VAL A 149 -17.13 -0.40 1.93
CA VAL A 149 -16.56 0.95 1.85
C VAL A 149 -15.09 0.84 2.27
N VAL A 150 -14.18 1.35 1.44
CA VAL A 150 -12.77 1.49 1.83
C VAL A 150 -12.51 2.96 2.16
N ILE A 151 -11.90 3.23 3.30
CA ILE A 151 -11.48 4.59 3.68
C ILE A 151 -9.97 4.56 3.82
N ALA A 152 -9.26 5.02 2.79
CA ALA A 152 -7.81 5.11 2.79
C ALA A 152 -7.36 6.34 3.56
N VAL A 153 -6.33 6.21 4.40
CA VAL A 153 -5.83 7.26 5.29
C VAL A 153 -4.48 7.77 4.80
N ASP A 154 -4.38 9.08 4.60
CA ASP A 154 -3.16 9.79 4.20
C ASP A 154 -2.41 10.29 5.45
N TYR A 155 -1.80 9.36 6.18
CA TYR A 155 -1.14 9.64 7.44
C TYR A 155 0.16 10.44 7.23
N ARG A 156 0.57 11.22 8.23
CA ARG A 156 1.80 12.02 8.14
C ARG A 156 3.05 11.14 7.96
N LEU A 157 3.93 11.54 7.03
CA LEU A 157 5.13 10.79 6.68
C LEU A 157 6.40 11.37 7.32
N ALA A 158 7.37 10.49 7.55
CA ALA A 158 8.75 10.86 7.83
C ALA A 158 9.46 11.30 6.53
N PRO A 159 10.52 12.15 6.63
CA PRO A 159 11.12 12.69 7.86
C PRO A 159 10.42 13.95 8.41
N GLU A 160 9.47 14.55 7.69
CA GLU A 160 8.80 15.79 8.12
C GLU A 160 8.03 15.60 9.43
N HIS A 161 7.47 14.41 9.61
CA HIS A 161 6.75 13.99 10.80
C HIS A 161 7.24 12.61 11.25
N PRO A 162 8.33 12.54 12.03
CA PRO A 162 8.87 11.27 12.50
C PRO A 162 7.89 10.56 13.44
N PHE A 163 8.22 9.32 13.79
CA PHE A 163 7.51 8.59 14.84
C PHE A 163 7.35 9.46 16.11
N PRO A 164 6.15 9.54 16.74
CA PRO A 164 4.98 8.68 16.53
C PRO A 164 3.85 9.29 15.67
N ALA A 165 4.13 10.21 14.74
CA ALA A 165 3.08 10.90 13.98
C ALA A 165 2.13 9.96 13.22
N ALA A 166 2.66 9.07 12.37
CA ALA A 166 1.85 8.13 11.60
C ALA A 166 0.97 7.20 12.46
N PRO A 167 1.49 6.52 13.51
CA PRO A 167 0.65 5.74 14.42
C PRO A 167 -0.45 6.55 15.13
N LEU A 168 -0.19 7.81 15.47
CA LEU A 168 -1.19 8.68 16.09
C LEU A 168 -2.32 9.04 15.11
N ASP A 169 -1.98 9.32 13.85
CA ASP A 169 -2.96 9.63 12.81
C ASP A 169 -3.80 8.41 12.46
N ALA A 170 -3.17 7.24 12.29
CA ALA A 170 -3.85 5.98 12.00
C ALA A 170 -4.87 5.60 13.09
N TYR A 171 -4.48 5.74 14.37
CA TYR A 171 -5.35 5.46 15.50
C TYR A 171 -6.50 6.48 15.62
N ALA A 172 -6.21 7.78 15.43
CA ALA A 172 -7.24 8.82 15.45
C ALA A 172 -8.27 8.62 14.31
N ALA A 173 -7.80 8.33 13.10
CA ALA A 173 -8.66 8.05 11.95
C ALA A 173 -9.55 6.83 12.20
N PHE A 174 -8.99 5.72 12.70
CA PHE A 174 -9.76 4.52 13.02
C PHE A 174 -10.87 4.80 14.06
N GLN A 175 -10.52 5.45 15.18
CA GLN A 175 -11.49 5.79 16.21
C GLN A 175 -12.61 6.68 15.66
N TRP A 176 -12.25 7.74 14.93
CA TRP A 176 -13.22 8.68 14.39
C TRP A 176 -14.14 8.01 13.38
N ILE A 177 -13.58 7.23 12.44
CA ILE A 177 -14.37 6.51 11.44
C ILE A 177 -15.34 5.55 12.10
N ARG A 178 -14.87 4.79 13.11
CA ARG A 178 -15.71 3.82 13.80
C ARG A 178 -16.85 4.48 14.57
N ALA A 179 -16.57 5.56 15.29
CA ALA A 179 -17.58 6.34 16.01
C ALA A 179 -18.65 6.93 15.05
N HIS A 180 -18.27 7.20 13.80
CA HIS A 180 -19.12 7.82 12.79
C HIS A 180 -19.44 6.91 11.59
N ALA A 181 -19.38 5.59 11.77
CA ALA A 181 -19.53 4.61 10.68
C ALA A 181 -20.83 4.82 9.85
N LYS A 182 -21.90 5.28 10.49
CA LYS A 182 -23.18 5.59 9.85
C LYS A 182 -23.07 6.66 8.75
N MET A 183 -22.13 7.61 8.88
CA MET A 183 -21.88 8.64 7.87
C MET A 183 -21.34 8.07 6.55
N PHE A 184 -20.86 6.82 6.59
CA PHE A 184 -20.34 6.09 5.44
C PHE A 184 -21.27 4.93 5.03
N GLY A 185 -22.49 4.86 5.58
CA GLY A 185 -23.44 3.77 5.29
C GLY A 185 -23.08 2.42 5.95
N GLY A 186 -22.24 2.43 6.98
CA GLY A 186 -21.86 1.23 7.74
C GLY A 186 -22.27 1.29 9.21
N THR A 187 -21.81 0.31 9.99
CA THR A 187 -22.01 0.26 11.45
C THR A 187 -20.68 0.10 12.21
N PRO A 188 -20.57 0.62 13.45
CA PRO A 188 -19.32 0.55 14.23
C PRO A 188 -18.79 -0.87 14.50
N GLU A 189 -19.67 -1.88 14.45
CA GLU A 189 -19.37 -3.29 14.69
C GLU A 189 -18.78 -3.99 13.45
N ARG A 190 -18.91 -3.38 12.27
CA ARG A 190 -18.42 -3.91 10.98
C ARG A 190 -17.27 -3.07 10.41
N VAL A 191 -16.48 -2.46 11.28
CA VAL A 191 -15.29 -1.69 10.90
C VAL A 191 -14.04 -2.56 11.07
N ALA A 192 -13.43 -2.91 9.94
CA ALA A 192 -12.13 -3.56 9.85
C ALA A 192 -11.01 -2.52 9.67
N ILE A 193 -9.78 -2.93 9.95
CA ILE A 193 -8.58 -2.14 9.61
C ILE A 193 -7.59 -3.01 8.84
N GLY A 194 -6.86 -2.41 7.91
CA GLY A 194 -5.88 -3.11 7.12
C GLY A 194 -4.83 -2.20 6.51
N GLY A 195 -3.86 -2.83 5.85
CA GLY A 195 -2.79 -2.14 5.16
C GLY A 195 -1.71 -3.10 4.69
N ASP A 196 -0.80 -2.57 3.88
CA ASP A 196 0.34 -3.30 3.35
C ASP A 196 1.68 -2.76 3.91
N SER A 197 2.65 -3.64 4.13
CA SER A 197 3.99 -3.27 4.62
C SER A 197 3.93 -2.39 5.89
N ALA A 198 4.37 -1.12 5.80
CA ALA A 198 4.27 -0.11 6.83
C ALA A 198 2.81 0.18 7.25
N GLY A 199 1.88 0.23 6.30
CA GLY A 199 0.46 0.35 6.59
C GLY A 199 -0.10 -0.88 7.33
N GLY A 200 0.40 -2.07 7.01
CA GLY A 200 0.09 -3.28 7.76
C GLY A 200 0.59 -3.23 9.22
N ASN A 201 1.76 -2.63 9.45
CA ASN A 201 2.23 -2.31 10.80
C ASN A 201 1.27 -1.33 11.50
N LEU A 202 0.91 -0.21 10.86
CA LEU A 202 0.00 0.79 11.41
C LEU A 202 -1.36 0.20 11.78
N ALA A 203 -1.92 -0.68 10.93
CA ALA A 203 -3.16 -1.40 11.20
C ALA A 203 -3.05 -2.28 12.46
N LEU A 204 -1.96 -3.03 12.57
CA LEU A 204 -1.72 -3.91 13.72
C LEU A 204 -1.54 -3.12 15.02
N VAL A 205 -0.68 -2.09 15.04
CA VAL A 205 -0.41 -1.31 16.26
C VAL A 205 -1.63 -0.48 16.67
N THR A 206 -2.46 -0.03 15.72
CA THR A 206 -3.76 0.62 16.00
C THR A 206 -4.70 -0.32 16.74
N ALA A 207 -4.80 -1.57 16.30
CA ALA A 207 -5.65 -2.57 16.95
C ALA A 207 -5.14 -2.95 18.35
N LEU A 208 -3.82 -3.11 18.50
CA LEU A 208 -3.20 -3.35 19.81
C LEU A 208 -3.46 -2.18 20.76
N ARG A 209 -3.31 -0.93 20.29
CA ARG A 209 -3.58 0.26 21.09
C ARG A 209 -5.03 0.34 21.54
N ALA A 210 -6.00 0.07 20.64
CA ALA A 210 -7.41 0.04 21.01
C ALA A 210 -7.69 -1.01 22.10
N ARG A 211 -7.14 -2.24 21.94
CA ARG A 211 -7.24 -3.31 22.93
C ARG A 211 -6.69 -2.87 24.29
N ASP A 212 -5.48 -2.30 24.31
CA ASP A 212 -4.78 -1.92 25.53
C ASP A 212 -5.45 -0.73 26.25
N ALA A 213 -6.15 0.11 25.50
CA ALA A 213 -6.99 1.20 26.05
C ALA A 213 -8.37 0.74 26.54
N GLY A 214 -8.73 -0.54 26.38
CA GLY A 214 -10.09 -1.04 26.66
C GLY A 214 -11.16 -0.48 25.71
N GLU A 215 -10.74 0.04 24.56
CA GLU A 215 -11.62 0.55 23.53
C GLU A 215 -12.04 -0.57 22.57
N PRO A 216 -13.18 -0.45 21.89
CA PRO A 216 -13.60 -1.55 21.04
C PRO A 216 -12.74 -1.64 19.76
N THR A 217 -12.32 -2.86 19.48
CA THR A 217 -11.33 -3.24 18.46
C THR A 217 -11.96 -3.37 17.06
N PRO A 218 -11.16 -3.35 15.98
CA PRO A 218 -11.65 -3.68 14.65
C PRO A 218 -12.23 -5.09 14.59
N CYS A 219 -13.25 -5.31 13.75
CA CYS A 219 -13.87 -6.63 13.57
C CYS A 219 -12.99 -7.61 12.76
N MET A 220 -11.98 -7.10 12.05
CA MET A 220 -11.04 -7.88 11.24
C MET A 220 -9.74 -7.09 11.03
N LEU A 221 -8.63 -7.82 10.90
CA LEU A 221 -7.32 -7.30 10.47
C LEU A 221 -6.99 -7.83 9.07
N LEU A 222 -6.76 -6.94 8.11
CA LEU A 222 -6.19 -7.28 6.79
C LEU A 222 -4.71 -6.85 6.75
N LEU A 223 -3.81 -7.77 7.09
CA LEU A 223 -2.38 -7.49 7.20
C LEU A 223 -1.62 -8.06 6.00
N ILE A 224 -1.22 -7.19 5.07
CA ILE A 224 -0.52 -7.59 3.84
C ILE A 224 0.98 -7.39 4.05
N TYR A 225 1.74 -8.49 4.18
CA TYR A 225 3.20 -8.50 4.44
C TYR A 225 3.69 -7.45 5.48
N PRO A 226 3.07 -7.35 6.68
CA PRO A 226 3.33 -6.27 7.63
C PRO A 226 4.77 -6.29 8.17
N GLY A 227 5.33 -5.12 8.43
CA GLY A 227 6.56 -5.00 9.22
C GLY A 227 6.26 -5.20 10.71
N THR A 228 6.53 -6.36 11.28
CA THR A 228 6.17 -6.68 12.69
C THR A 228 7.34 -6.77 13.65
N ASP A 229 8.56 -6.74 13.13
CA ASP A 229 9.80 -6.79 13.91
C ASP A 229 10.80 -5.79 13.34
N MET A 230 11.11 -4.76 14.13
CA MET A 230 12.07 -3.71 13.75
C MET A 230 13.51 -4.06 14.17
N THR A 231 13.73 -5.16 14.91
CA THR A 231 15.08 -5.63 15.26
C THR A 231 15.83 -6.21 14.07
N GLY A 232 15.09 -6.64 13.03
CA GLY A 232 15.66 -7.19 11.81
C GLY A 232 16.24 -8.61 11.96
N SER A 233 15.99 -9.29 13.08
CA SER A 233 16.62 -10.56 13.44
C SER A 233 16.05 -11.80 12.74
N CYS A 234 15.11 -11.63 11.81
CA CYS A 234 14.45 -12.77 11.17
C CYS A 234 15.33 -13.45 10.11
N PRO A 235 15.29 -14.79 9.97
CA PRO A 235 16.10 -15.52 9.00
C PRO A 235 15.91 -15.07 7.55
N SER A 236 14.74 -14.55 7.18
CA SER A 236 14.48 -14.03 5.83
C SER A 236 15.23 -12.73 5.51
N ARG A 237 15.68 -11.96 6.52
CA ARG A 237 16.56 -10.79 6.34
C ARG A 237 18.03 -11.15 6.26
N ALA A 238 18.43 -12.32 6.78
CA ALA A 238 19.81 -12.80 6.75
C ALA A 238 20.21 -13.43 5.41
N VAL A 239 19.28 -13.56 4.46
CA VAL A 239 19.52 -14.13 3.13
C VAL A 239 20.24 -13.10 2.26
N PRO A 240 21.52 -13.32 1.89
CA PRO A 240 22.34 -12.26 1.29
C PRO A 240 22.01 -11.90 -0.17
N GLU A 241 21.31 -12.76 -0.92
CA GLU A 241 21.36 -12.69 -2.39
C GLU A 241 20.04 -13.03 -3.09
N VAL A 242 19.01 -12.25 -2.81
CA VAL A 242 18.03 -11.97 -3.85
C VAL A 242 17.56 -10.54 -3.71
N GLU A 243 18.28 -9.65 -4.38
CA GLU A 243 17.91 -8.25 -4.60
C GLU A 243 16.55 -8.17 -5.34
N PHE A 244 15.47 -8.42 -4.62
CA PHE A 244 14.11 -8.22 -5.11
C PHE A 244 13.55 -7.00 -4.42
N TYR A 245 13.72 -5.86 -5.09
CA TYR A 245 13.09 -4.57 -4.80
C TYR A 245 13.43 -3.93 -3.45
N LEU A 246 13.05 -4.55 -2.32
CA LEU A 246 13.27 -4.05 -0.97
C LEU A 246 14.55 -4.68 -0.38
N THR A 247 15.63 -3.90 -0.34
CA THR A 247 16.94 -4.35 0.17
C THR A 247 17.15 -3.96 1.64
N PRO A 248 18.10 -4.60 2.36
CA PRO A 248 18.48 -4.16 3.70
C PRO A 248 18.86 -2.68 3.76
N GLN A 249 19.65 -2.19 2.79
CA GLN A 249 20.05 -0.78 2.71
C GLN A 249 18.85 0.16 2.51
N ALA A 250 17.82 -0.27 1.78
CA ALA A 250 16.60 0.51 1.60
C ALA A 250 15.72 0.52 2.86
N ILE A 251 15.80 -0.51 3.70
CA ILE A 251 15.07 -0.60 4.98
C ILE A 251 15.73 0.28 6.05
N GLU A 252 17.05 0.39 6.05
CA GLU A 252 17.84 1.11 7.06
C GLU A 252 17.95 2.63 6.82
N ARG A 253 17.36 3.13 5.73
CA ARG A 253 17.36 4.56 5.37
C ARG A 253 16.36 5.37 6.20
#